data_AF-A0A352EZP5-F1
#
_entry.id   AF-A0A352EZP5-F1
#
_cell.length_a   1.000
_cell.length_b   1.000
_cell.length_c   1.000
_cell.angle_alpha   90.00
_cell.angle_beta   90.00
_cell.angle_gamma   90.00
#
_symmetry.space_group_name_H-M   'P 1'
#
loop_
_entity.id
_entity.type
_entity.pdbx_description
1 polymer ?
#
loop_
_entity_poly.entity_id
_entity_poly.type
_entity_poly.pdbx_seq_one_letter_code
_entity_poly.pdbx_strand_id
1 'polypeptide(L)'
;MANAERKLANVCIIFFIVAATLHIRQLLIEWRFLRRATESGFLTSPFFAELRVFFIASFLLCAIGLLIKRRFGLVLSVFGLAAVLLGYLGWRLYSARQLRVASQDYFFTQHPEFVPSHASGLIGARWWDLLTLGCCFVLLIWEVTLLTKRSQRK
;
A
#
# COMPACT_ATOMS: atom_id res chain seq x y z
N MET A 1 -16.81 -1.06 -27.57
CA MET A 1 -16.41 -1.02 -26.14
C MET A 1 -14.90 -1.17 -25.89
N ALA A 2 -14.08 -1.68 -26.82
CA ALA A 2 -12.67 -2.04 -26.54
C ALA A 2 -11.67 -0.88 -26.33
N ASN A 3 -12.00 0.38 -26.65
CA ASN A 3 -11.05 1.50 -26.58
C ASN A 3 -11.03 2.16 -25.20
N ALA A 4 -12.20 2.40 -24.59
CA ALA A 4 -12.29 3.01 -23.25
C ALA A 4 -11.67 2.12 -22.17
N GLU A 5 -11.93 0.81 -22.22
CA GLU A 5 -11.35 -0.16 -21.27
C GLU A 5 -9.81 -0.22 -21.36
N ARG A 6 -9.25 -0.12 -22.58
CA ARG A 6 -7.78 -0.05 -22.77
C ARG A 6 -7.18 1.23 -22.22
N LYS A 7 -7.83 2.37 -22.46
CA LYS A 7 -7.37 3.66 -21.93
C LYS A 7 -7.33 3.63 -20.39
N LEU A 8 -8.38 3.11 -19.77
CA LEU A 8 -8.45 2.97 -18.32
C LEU A 8 -7.36 2.02 -17.79
N ALA A 9 -7.19 0.84 -18.40
CA ALA A 9 -6.15 -0.11 -18.00
C ALA A 9 -4.73 0.51 -18.08
N ASN A 10 -4.44 1.28 -19.14
CA ASN A 10 -3.15 1.95 -19.29
C ASN A 10 -2.93 3.01 -18.18
N VAL A 11 -3.95 3.80 -17.85
CA VAL A 11 -3.88 4.78 -16.75
C VAL A 11 -3.62 4.07 -15.42
N CYS A 12 -4.28 2.95 -15.17
CA CYS A 12 -4.08 2.15 -13.97
C CYS A 12 -2.65 1.57 -13.88
N ILE A 13 -2.11 1.04 -14.98
CA ILE A 13 -0.73 0.54 -15.03
C ILE A 13 0.26 1.65 -14.69
N ILE A 14 0.10 2.83 -15.29
CA ILE A 14 0.97 4.00 -15.00
C ILE A 14 0.87 4.35 -13.51
N PHE A 15 -0.34 4.37 -12.97
CA PHE A 15 -0.56 4.64 -11.55
C PHE A 15 0.17 3.65 -10.64
N PHE A 16 0.09 2.34 -10.92
CA PHE A 16 0.78 1.33 -10.13
C PHE A 16 2.30 1.43 -10.22
N ILE A 17 2.85 1.77 -11.39
CA ILE A 17 4.28 2.01 -11.55
C ILE A 17 4.70 3.20 -10.68
N VAL A 18 3.93 4.29 -10.70
CA VAL A 18 4.19 5.47 -9.86
C VAL A 18 4.10 5.12 -8.37
N ALA A 19 3.07 4.41 -7.94
CA ALA A 19 2.90 3.99 -6.55
C ALA A 19 4.06 3.08 -6.09
N ALA A 20 4.43 2.08 -6.89
CA ALA A 20 5.58 1.22 -6.61
C ALA A 20 6.88 2.04 -6.51
N THR A 21 7.09 3.00 -7.41
CA THR A 21 8.27 3.88 -7.39
C THR A 21 8.31 4.75 -6.15
N LEU A 22 7.16 5.29 -5.71
CA LEU A 22 7.06 6.07 -4.48
C LEU A 22 7.41 5.21 -3.26
N HIS A 23 6.89 3.98 -3.18
CA HIS A 23 7.21 3.06 -2.09
C HIS A 23 8.66 2.58 -2.12
N ILE A 24 9.27 2.37 -3.31
CA ILE A 24 10.71 2.09 -3.44
C ILE A 24 11.53 3.27 -2.90
N ARG A 25 11.22 4.51 -3.31
CA ARG A 25 11.93 5.71 -2.83
C ARG A 25 11.82 5.81 -1.32
N GLN A 26 10.63 5.59 -0.78
CA GLN A 26 10.37 5.56 0.66
C GLN A 26 11.23 4.48 1.33
N LEU A 27 11.20 3.23 0.82
CA LEU A 27 12.01 2.13 1.33
C LEU A 27 13.50 2.46 1.31
N LEU A 28 14.02 3.11 0.27
CA LEU A 28 15.43 3.54 0.20
C LEU A 28 15.76 4.58 1.27
N ILE A 29 14.85 5.50 1.57
CA ILE A 29 15.02 6.48 2.65
C ILE A 29 15.07 5.75 3.99
N GLU A 30 14.10 4.88 4.27
CA GLU A 30 14.07 4.08 5.51
C GLU A 30 15.28 3.16 5.63
N TRP A 31 15.71 2.52 4.55
CA TRP A 31 16.89 1.66 4.53
C TRP A 31 18.16 2.44 4.90
N ARG A 32 18.31 3.67 4.41
CA ARG A 32 19.42 4.54 4.80
C ARG A 32 19.38 4.92 6.28
N PHE A 33 18.19 5.14 6.84
CA PHE A 33 18.03 5.41 8.27
C PHE A 33 18.29 4.17 9.12
N LEU A 34 17.74 3.01 8.73
CA LEU A 34 17.95 1.72 9.39
C LEU A 34 19.43 1.34 9.40
N ARG A 35 20.14 1.53 8.28
CA ARG A 35 21.58 1.25 8.21
C ARG A 35 22.36 2.09 9.23
N ARG A 36 22.06 3.38 9.35
CA ARG A 36 22.67 4.28 10.34
C ARG A 36 22.28 3.92 11.78
N ALA A 37 21.03 3.53 12.01
CA ALA A 37 20.52 3.13 13.32
C ALA A 37 21.10 1.78 13.79
N THR A 38 21.33 0.86 12.85
CA THR A 38 21.99 -0.43 13.10
C THR A 38 23.45 -0.22 13.45
N GLU A 39 24.14 0.69 12.76
CA GLU A 39 25.51 1.13 13.09
C GLU A 39 25.58 1.78 14.49
N SER A 40 24.49 2.41 14.97
CA SER A 40 24.41 2.99 16.31
C SER A 40 23.81 2.05 17.38
N GLY A 41 23.55 0.77 17.06
CA GLY A 41 23.06 -0.23 18.01
C GLY A 41 21.61 -0.08 18.47
N PHE A 42 20.81 0.79 17.84
CA PHE A 42 19.40 0.98 18.18
C PHE A 42 18.50 -0.01 17.41
N LEU A 43 17.72 -0.81 18.14
CA LEU A 43 16.72 -1.74 17.60
C LEU A 43 15.53 -0.98 17.00
N THR A 44 15.64 -0.59 15.73
CA THR A 44 14.52 -0.10 14.94
C THR A 44 13.74 -1.30 14.37
N SER A 45 12.47 -1.44 14.74
CA SER A 45 11.59 -2.50 14.23
C SER A 45 11.58 -2.54 12.69
N PRO A 46 11.84 -3.69 12.05
CA PRO A 46 11.87 -3.82 10.60
C PRO A 46 10.47 -3.74 9.95
N PHE A 47 9.41 -3.64 10.75
CA PHE A 47 8.02 -3.71 10.31
C PHE A 47 7.69 -2.77 9.14
N PHE A 48 8.14 -1.51 9.17
CA PHE A 48 7.85 -0.55 8.09
C PHE A 48 8.56 -0.89 6.78
N ALA A 49 9.79 -1.40 6.85
CA ALA A 49 10.53 -1.84 5.68
C ALA A 49 9.89 -3.10 5.07
N GLU A 50 9.53 -4.08 5.89
CA GLU A 50 8.81 -5.28 5.47
C GLU A 50 7.46 -4.92 4.81
N LEU A 51 6.70 -4.03 5.43
CA LEU A 51 5.42 -3.55 4.90
C LEU A 51 5.60 -2.88 3.53
N ARG A 52 6.67 -2.11 3.33
CA ARG A 52 6.95 -1.47 2.04
C ARG A 52 7.36 -2.48 0.97
N VAL A 53 8.20 -3.46 1.31
CA VAL A 53 8.54 -4.56 0.40
C VAL A 53 7.27 -5.31 -0.01
N PHE A 54 6.39 -5.59 0.96
CA PHE A 54 5.10 -6.22 0.71
C PHE A 54 4.21 -5.40 -0.24
N PHE A 55 4.11 -4.07 -0.05
CA PHE A 55 3.38 -3.20 -0.97
C PHE A 55 3.98 -3.22 -2.37
N ILE A 56 5.30 -3.09 -2.51
CA ILE A 56 5.98 -3.12 -3.81
C ILE A 56 5.67 -4.44 -4.52
N ALA A 57 5.83 -5.57 -3.84
CA ALA A 57 5.53 -6.89 -4.41
C ALA A 57 4.07 -7.00 -4.85
N SER A 58 3.13 -6.50 -4.04
CA SER A 58 1.70 -6.52 -4.34
C SER A 58 1.34 -5.64 -5.55
N PHE A 59 1.96 -4.45 -5.67
CA PHE A 59 1.78 -3.57 -6.84
C PHE A 59 2.36 -4.17 -8.12
N LEU A 60 3.54 -4.80 -8.04
CA LEU A 60 4.13 -5.51 -9.17
C LEU A 60 3.24 -6.67 -9.61
N LEU A 61 2.71 -7.44 -8.66
CA LEU A 61 1.76 -8.53 -8.95
C LEU A 61 0.52 -7.99 -9.67
N CYS A 62 -0.02 -6.86 -9.21
CA CYS A 62 -1.15 -6.20 -9.84
C CYS A 62 -0.85 -5.75 -11.27
N ALA A 63 0.27 -5.06 -11.48
CA ALA A 63 0.70 -4.61 -12.79
C ALA A 63 0.91 -5.79 -13.77
N ILE A 64 1.54 -6.88 -13.31
CA ILE A 64 1.72 -8.11 -14.12
C ILE A 64 0.36 -8.71 -14.47
N GLY A 65 -0.58 -8.78 -13.53
CA GLY A 65 -1.94 -9.25 -13.77
C GLY A 65 -2.66 -8.45 -14.86
N LEU A 66 -2.56 -7.12 -14.80
CA LEU A 66 -3.16 -6.21 -15.80
C LEU A 66 -2.53 -6.35 -17.20
N LEU A 67 -1.24 -6.68 -17.29
CA LEU A 67 -0.57 -6.93 -18.57
C LEU A 67 -1.05 -8.23 -19.23
N ILE A 68 -1.45 -9.22 -18.45
CA ILE A 68 -1.94 -10.51 -18.94
C ILE A 68 -3.41 -10.38 -19.38
N LYS A 69 -3.65 -10.38 -20.70
CA LYS A 69 -5.00 -10.19 -21.30
C LYS A 69 -6.01 -11.33 -21.07
N ARG A 70 -5.70 -12.31 -20.22
CA ARG A 70 -6.53 -13.50 -19.95
C ARG A 70 -7.31 -13.35 -18.64
N ARG A 71 -8.35 -14.17 -18.44
CA ARG A 71 -9.12 -14.21 -17.18
C ARG A 71 -8.21 -14.41 -15.96
N PHE A 72 -7.15 -15.20 -16.12
CA PHE A 72 -6.15 -15.42 -15.08
C PHE A 72 -5.41 -14.13 -14.68
N GLY A 73 -5.15 -13.22 -15.63
CA GLY A 73 -4.52 -11.92 -15.35
C GLY A 73 -5.37 -11.03 -14.45
N LEU A 74 -6.67 -10.95 -14.73
CA LEU A 74 -7.63 -10.23 -13.88
C LEU A 74 -7.74 -10.82 -12.47
N VAL A 75 -7.65 -12.14 -12.33
CA VAL A 75 -7.64 -12.78 -11.00
C VAL A 75 -6.36 -12.40 -10.25
N LEU A 76 -5.22 -12.45 -10.94
CA LEU A 76 -3.92 -12.07 -10.36
C LEU A 76 -3.89 -10.60 -9.92
N SER A 77 -4.47 -9.70 -10.71
CA SER A 77 -4.55 -8.27 -10.36
C SER A 77 -5.44 -8.02 -9.15
N VAL A 78 -6.58 -8.70 -9.06
CA VAL A 78 -7.46 -8.68 -7.89
C VAL A 78 -6.74 -9.17 -6.64
N PHE A 79 -5.96 -10.25 -6.73
CA PHE A 79 -5.15 -10.73 -5.59
C PHE A 79 -4.09 -9.71 -5.17
N GLY A 80 -3.39 -9.08 -6.11
CA GLY A 80 -2.43 -8.01 -5.81
C GLY A 80 -3.09 -6.82 -5.11
N LEU A 81 -4.25 -6.38 -5.61
CA LEU A 81 -5.05 -5.31 -4.99
C LEU A 81 -5.54 -5.68 -3.59
N ALA A 82 -6.08 -6.88 -3.42
CA ALA A 82 -6.53 -7.37 -2.13
C ALA A 82 -5.37 -7.45 -1.12
N ALA A 83 -4.19 -7.90 -1.56
CA ALA A 83 -2.99 -7.90 -0.74
C ALA A 83 -2.62 -6.48 -0.28
N VAL A 84 -2.65 -5.48 -1.17
CA VAL A 84 -2.43 -4.07 -0.78
C VAL A 84 -3.45 -3.64 0.28
N LEU A 85 -4.74 -3.92 0.10
CA LEU A 85 -5.76 -3.56 1.09
C LEU A 85 -5.53 -4.23 2.45
N LEU A 86 -5.14 -5.51 2.46
CA LEU A 86 -4.79 -6.23 3.68
C LEU A 86 -3.54 -5.65 4.35
N GLY A 87 -2.55 -5.23 3.57
CA GLY A 87 -1.36 -4.53 4.07
C GLY A 87 -1.73 -3.21 4.75
N TYR A 88 -2.58 -2.39 4.13
CA TYR A 88 -3.08 -1.16 4.75
C TYR A 88 -3.93 -1.41 5.99
N LEU A 89 -4.75 -2.47 6.00
CA LEU A 89 -5.52 -2.87 7.18
C LEU A 89 -4.59 -3.27 8.33
N GLY A 90 -3.57 -4.10 8.06
CA GLY A 90 -2.56 -4.50 9.03
C GLY A 90 -1.80 -3.29 9.58
N TRP A 91 -1.39 -2.37 8.70
CA TRP A 91 -0.74 -1.12 9.09
C TRP A 91 -1.63 -0.24 9.97
N ARG A 92 -2.94 -0.16 9.66
CA ARG A 92 -3.90 0.59 10.48
C ARG A 92 -4.08 -0.03 11.86
N LEU A 93 -4.20 -1.35 11.95
CA LEU A 93 -4.33 -2.06 13.22
C LEU A 93 -3.08 -1.90 14.08
N TYR A 94 -1.89 -2.02 13.47
CA TYR A 94 -0.62 -1.78 14.14
C TYR A 94 -0.52 -0.34 14.64
N SER A 95 -0.81 0.64 13.77
CA SER A 95 -0.77 2.06 14.10
C SER A 95 -1.74 2.41 15.22
N ALA A 96 -2.97 1.90 15.17
CA ALA A 96 -3.97 2.13 16.22
C ALA A 96 -3.54 1.56 17.57
N ARG A 97 -2.90 0.38 17.59
CA ARG A 97 -2.34 -0.19 18.83
C ARG A 97 -1.22 0.69 19.38
N GLN A 98 -0.28 1.11 18.54
CA GLN A 98 0.84 1.95 18.96
C GLN A 98 0.40 3.34 19.42
N LEU A 99 -0.56 3.97 18.73
CA LEU A 99 -1.13 5.24 19.15
C LEU A 99 -1.89 5.12 20.48
N ARG A 100 -2.60 4.00 20.70
CA ARG A 100 -3.26 3.73 21.99
C ARG A 100 -2.23 3.60 23.12
N VAL A 101 -1.16 2.84 22.91
CA VAL A 101 -0.08 2.70 23.90
C VAL A 101 0.56 4.06 24.17
N ALA A 102 0.88 4.84 23.13
CA ALA A 102 1.43 6.17 23.27
C ALA A 102 0.50 7.11 24.05
N SER A 103 -0.82 7.04 23.83
CA SER A 103 -1.78 7.87 24.58
C SER A 103 -1.90 7.53 26.07
N GLN A 104 -1.43 6.35 26.48
CA GLN A 104 -1.44 5.89 27.86
C GLN A 104 -0.10 6.10 28.57
N ASP A 105 0.97 6.38 27.82
CA ASP A 105 2.29 6.62 28.37
C ASP A 105 2.38 8.06 28.91
N TYR A 106 2.94 8.19 30.12
CA TYR A 106 3.12 9.48 30.79
C TYR A 106 4.05 10.41 29.97
N PHE A 107 5.06 9.85 29.29
CA PHE A 107 5.99 10.65 28.51
C PHE A 107 5.30 11.38 27.36
N PHE A 108 4.50 10.67 26.55
CA PHE A 108 3.82 11.26 25.39
C PHE A 108 2.64 12.16 25.76
N THR A 109 2.07 12.00 26.96
CA THR A 109 1.05 12.92 27.48
C THR A 109 1.66 14.25 27.95
N GLN A 110 2.87 14.24 28.51
CA GLN A 110 3.62 15.46 28.85
C GLN A 110 4.26 16.12 27.63
N HIS A 111 4.64 15.31 26.63
CA HIS A 111 5.34 15.77 25.44
C HIS A 111 4.65 15.30 24.13
N PRO A 112 3.49 15.90 23.80
CA PRO A 112 2.72 15.53 22.60
C PRO A 112 3.50 15.76 21.29
N GLU A 113 4.51 16.62 21.29
CA GLU A 113 5.39 16.90 20.14
C GLU A 113 6.20 15.68 19.66
N PHE A 114 6.42 14.68 20.54
CA PHE A 114 7.12 13.44 20.16
C PHE A 114 6.17 12.36 19.63
N VAL A 115 4.85 12.60 19.62
CA VAL A 115 3.91 11.65 19.01
C VAL A 115 4.18 11.56 17.51
N PRO A 116 4.43 10.37 16.95
CA PRO A 116 4.73 10.21 15.54
C PRO A 116 3.63 10.82 14.65
N SER A 117 4.05 11.53 13.58
CA SER A 117 3.09 12.07 12.62
C SER A 117 2.26 10.94 12.04
N HIS A 118 0.94 11.12 12.00
CA HIS A 118 0.02 10.10 11.51
C HIS A 118 -1.05 10.74 10.62
N ALA A 119 -1.18 10.25 9.39
CA ALA A 119 -2.27 10.64 8.51
C ALA A 119 -3.42 9.65 8.71
N SER A 120 -4.60 10.14 9.10
CA SER A 120 -5.81 9.31 9.34
C SER A 120 -5.59 8.14 10.31
N GLY A 121 -4.72 8.31 11.31
CA GLY A 121 -4.39 7.28 12.32
C GLY A 121 -3.39 6.22 11.86
N LEU A 122 -2.76 6.40 10.70
CA LEU A 122 -1.64 5.57 10.23
C LEU A 122 -0.31 6.26 10.56
N ILE A 123 0.48 5.66 11.46
CA ILE A 123 1.78 6.19 11.87
C ILE A 123 2.72 6.18 10.66
N GLY A 124 3.34 7.34 10.38
CA GLY A 124 4.29 7.50 9.28
C GLY A 124 3.65 7.57 7.89
N ALA A 125 2.31 7.50 7.80
CA ALA A 125 1.62 7.65 6.54
C ALA A 125 1.65 9.09 6.05
N ARG A 126 1.71 9.23 4.73
CA ARG A 126 1.67 10.51 4.03
C ARG A 126 0.43 10.57 3.13
N TRP A 127 0.05 11.75 2.69
CA TRP A 127 -1.18 11.96 1.91
C TRP A 127 -1.26 11.11 0.63
N TRP A 128 -0.13 10.81 0.00
CA TRP A 128 -0.11 9.92 -1.17
C TRP A 128 -0.45 8.47 -0.83
N ASP A 129 -0.19 8.00 0.39
CA ASP A 129 -0.56 6.64 0.79
C ASP A 129 -2.09 6.49 0.81
N LEU A 130 -2.80 7.56 1.21
CA LEU A 130 -4.27 7.62 1.17
C LEU A 130 -4.79 7.67 -0.28
N LEU A 131 -4.11 8.41 -1.17
CA LEU A 131 -4.45 8.43 -2.60
C LEU A 131 -4.25 7.06 -3.24
N THR A 132 -3.13 6.39 -2.95
CA THR A 132 -2.85 5.02 -3.38
C THR A 132 -3.95 4.06 -2.94
N LEU A 133 -4.34 4.12 -1.65
CA LEU A 133 -5.42 3.30 -1.12
C LEU A 133 -6.75 3.55 -1.84
N GLY A 134 -7.13 4.83 -2.03
CA GLY A 134 -8.37 5.19 -2.72
C GLY A 134 -8.40 4.69 -4.17
N CYS A 135 -7.29 4.85 -4.90
CA CYS A 135 -7.15 4.33 -6.25
C CYS A 135 -7.22 2.80 -6.30
N CYS A 136 -6.58 2.10 -5.37
CA CYS A 136 -6.67 0.64 -5.27
C CYS A 136 -8.11 0.16 -5.08
N PHE A 137 -8.89 0.86 -4.25
CA PHE A 137 -10.29 0.52 -4.00
C PHE A 137 -11.16 0.69 -5.25
N VAL A 138 -11.01 1.82 -5.97
CA VAL A 138 -11.73 2.07 -7.23
C VAL A 138 -11.37 1.02 -8.29
N LEU A 139 -10.08 0.69 -8.41
CA LEU A 139 -9.60 -0.33 -9.34
C LEU A 139 -10.14 -1.72 -9.02
N LEU A 140 -10.17 -2.09 -7.74
CA LEU A 140 -10.68 -3.38 -7.31
C LEU A 140 -12.17 -3.52 -7.66
N ILE A 141 -12.98 -2.50 -7.38
CA ILE A 141 -14.40 -2.49 -7.73
C ILE A 141 -14.58 -2.66 -9.25
N TRP A 142 -13.76 -1.94 -10.03
CA TRP A 142 -13.81 -2.03 -11.49
C TRP A 142 -13.44 -3.43 -12.00
N GLU A 143 -12.35 -4.02 -11.51
CA GLU A 143 -11.91 -5.36 -11.91
C GLU A 143 -12.93 -6.45 -11.53
N VAL A 144 -13.48 -6.38 -10.32
CA VAL A 144 -14.55 -7.29 -9.87
C VAL A 144 -15.78 -7.15 -10.77
N THR A 145 -16.17 -5.93 -11.12
CA THR A 145 -17.31 -5.68 -12.03
C THR A 145 -17.06 -6.29 -13.41
N LEU A 146 -15.85 -6.19 -13.94
CA LEU A 146 -15.46 -6.81 -15.21
C LEU A 146 -15.48 -8.34 -15.14
N LEU A 147 -15.00 -8.92 -14.04
CA LEU A 147 -15.02 -10.36 -13.82
C LEU A 147 -16.47 -10.89 -13.79
N THR A 148 -17.37 -10.22 -13.06
CA THR A 148 -18.79 -10.58 -12.98
C THR A 148 -19.46 -10.51 -14.36
N LYS A 149 -19.25 -9.42 -15.11
CA LYS A 149 -19.79 -9.25 -16.47
C LYS A 149 -19.30 -10.33 -17.42
N ARG A 150 -18.03 -10.75 -17.33
CA ARG A 150 -17.48 -11.84 -18.16
C ARG A 150 -18.01 -13.21 -17.75
N SER A 151 -18.35 -13.41 -16.48
CA SER A 151 -18.91 -14.67 -16.00
C SER A 151 -20.31 -14.92 -16.52
N GLN A 152 -21.12 -13.87 -16.72
CA GLN A 152 -22.50 -13.96 -17.23
C GLN A 152 -22.61 -14.22 -18.74
N ARG A 153 -21.50 -14.10 -19.49
CA ARG A 153 -21.47 -14.32 -20.94
C ARG A 153 -21.07 -15.74 -21.35
N LYS A 154 -20.87 -16.62 -20.38
CA LYS A 154 -20.62 -18.05 -20.59
C LYS A 154 -21.88 -18.82 -20.27
#